data_AF-A0A928R1D9-F1
#
_entry.id   AF-A0A928R1D9-F1
#
_cell.length_a   1.000
_cell.length_b   1.000
_cell.length_c   1.000
_cell.angle_alpha   90.00
_cell.angle_beta   90.00
_cell.angle_gamma   90.00
#
_symmetry.space_group_name_H-M   'P 1'
#
loop_
_entity.id
_entity.type
_entity.pdbx_description
1 polymer ?
#
loop_
_entity_poly.entity_id
_entity_poly.type
_entity_poly.pdbx_seq_one_letter_code
_entity_poly.pdbx_strand_id
1 'polypeptide(L)'
;MNSSYCTIDNEKMQTTVFEERRACIQREKRVKYSKGGDKMLKGLVYPPVCTLCGKIVGGENEKYCQACQKRLENRPKCYRTDGEFFDLCLSVFAFEEPLAETLRNMKRRKHPARANLLAKALEALVAEQGLTFDYITCVPVRWRQKLTRGLNHSEEIAVRLAKYTRIPYCRILQKHLRNKRQSSLSQKERKANVYGVYRLNRRWEGQLAGKTVLVVDDIVTTGSTLGEVARILKMSGANRVLCVTVAKSISK
;
A
#
# COMPACT_ATOMS: atom_id res chain seq x y z
N MET A 1 31.38 12.55 -14.78
CA MET A 1 31.15 13.99 -14.54
C MET A 1 29.90 14.15 -13.67
N ASN A 2 30.16 14.66 -12.46
CA ASN A 2 29.30 15.26 -11.44
C ASN A 2 28.04 14.54 -10.95
N SER A 3 28.28 13.67 -9.96
CA SER A 3 27.39 13.36 -8.84
C SER A 3 27.34 14.57 -7.90
N SER A 4 26.15 15.06 -7.56
CA SER A 4 25.94 16.05 -6.51
C SER A 4 24.55 15.85 -5.90
N TYR A 5 24.48 16.11 -4.58
CA TYR A 5 23.32 16.02 -3.67
C TYR A 5 23.00 14.58 -3.18
N CYS A 6 22.94 14.28 -1.88
CA CYS A 6 22.91 15.13 -0.69
C CYS A 6 23.26 14.27 0.54
N THR A 7 24.35 14.58 1.24
CA THR A 7 24.62 14.15 2.62
C THR A 7 23.91 15.12 3.55
N ILE A 8 22.95 14.64 4.35
CA ILE A 8 22.37 15.42 5.45
C ILE A 8 22.43 14.56 6.71
N ASP A 9 23.09 15.11 7.72
CA ASP A 9 23.28 14.56 9.06
C ASP A 9 21.94 14.33 9.78
N ASN A 10 21.73 13.10 10.20
CA ASN A 10 20.43 12.53 10.58
C ASN A 10 20.04 12.75 12.05
N GLU A 11 20.94 13.29 12.88
CA GLU A 11 20.74 13.35 14.34
C GLU A 11 20.05 14.64 14.82
N LYS A 12 20.22 15.77 14.11
CA LYS A 12 19.61 17.06 14.52
C LYS A 12 18.17 17.25 14.04
N MET A 13 17.65 16.38 13.17
CA MET A 13 16.28 16.46 12.62
C MET A 13 15.26 15.67 13.45
N GLN A 14 15.68 14.83 14.39
CA GLN A 14 14.77 14.01 15.19
C GLN A 14 14.11 14.82 16.32
N THR A 15 14.82 15.71 17.00
CA THR A 15 14.29 16.46 18.15
C THR A 15 13.30 17.57 17.77
N THR A 16 13.50 18.24 16.65
CA THR A 16 12.62 19.32 16.16
C THR A 16 11.28 18.81 15.60
N VAL A 17 11.24 17.60 15.03
CA VAL A 17 10.01 17.00 14.47
C VAL A 17 9.00 16.62 15.57
N PHE A 18 9.46 16.35 16.80
CA PHE A 18 8.57 16.01 17.92
C PHE A 18 7.84 17.21 18.51
N GLU A 19 8.44 18.41 18.53
CA GLU A 19 7.80 19.63 19.07
C GLU A 19 6.88 20.31 18.05
N GLU A 20 7.23 20.30 16.76
CA GLU A 20 6.36 20.82 15.69
C GLU A 20 5.09 19.96 15.46
N ARG A 21 5.13 18.67 15.86
CA ARG A 21 3.99 17.72 15.81
C ARG A 21 2.79 18.16 16.64
N ARG A 22 2.96 18.97 17.69
CA ARG A 22 1.84 19.51 18.48
C ARG A 22 1.25 20.79 17.90
N ALA A 23 2.02 21.58 17.14
CA ALA A 23 1.57 22.86 16.61
C ALA A 23 0.84 22.77 15.25
N CYS A 24 1.14 21.73 14.44
CA CYS A 24 0.62 21.63 13.06
C CYS A 24 -0.87 21.20 12.98
N ILE A 25 -1.40 20.52 14.00
CA ILE A 25 -2.80 20.07 14.03
C ILE A 25 -3.80 21.25 14.11
N GLN A 26 -3.36 22.46 14.50
CA GLN A 26 -4.23 23.62 14.70
C GLN A 26 -4.23 24.66 13.55
N ARG A 27 -3.49 24.47 12.45
CA ARG A 27 -3.28 25.54 11.43
C ARG A 27 -3.70 25.28 9.99
N GLU A 28 -4.56 24.31 9.70
CA GLU A 28 -5.17 24.19 8.37
C GLU A 28 -6.61 24.76 8.35
N LYS A 29 -6.73 26.07 8.57
CA LYS A 29 -7.90 26.87 8.15
C LYS A 29 -7.48 27.82 7.03
N ARG A 30 -8.17 27.69 5.88
CA ARG A 30 -8.29 28.57 4.69
C ARG A 30 -7.59 28.06 3.43
N VAL A 31 -8.37 27.34 2.62
CA VAL A 31 -8.31 27.50 1.16
C VAL A 31 -9.52 28.35 0.77
N LYS A 32 -9.28 29.62 0.42
CA LYS A 32 -10.30 30.47 -0.21
C LYS A 32 -10.35 30.12 -1.70
N TYR A 33 -11.47 29.57 -2.18
CA TYR A 33 -11.81 29.58 -3.60
C TYR A 33 -12.94 30.60 -3.84
N SER A 34 -12.65 31.57 -4.71
CA SER A 34 -13.55 32.63 -5.14
C SER A 34 -14.54 32.17 -6.21
N LYS A 35 -15.79 32.66 -6.09
CA LYS A 35 -16.86 32.88 -7.11
C LYS A 35 -17.16 31.67 -8.02
N GLY A 36 -18.31 30.99 -7.97
CA GLY A 36 -19.68 31.46 -7.77
C GLY A 36 -20.64 30.97 -8.88
N GLY A 37 -20.15 30.44 -10.02
CA GLY A 37 -21.01 29.99 -11.13
C GLY A 37 -20.64 28.66 -11.82
N ASP A 38 -19.47 28.06 -11.55
CA ASP A 38 -18.92 26.94 -12.34
C ASP A 38 -19.01 25.56 -11.64
N LYS A 39 -19.73 25.49 -10.51
CA LYS A 39 -19.77 24.29 -9.63
C LYS A 39 -20.86 23.28 -10.00
N MET A 40 -22.03 23.72 -10.44
CA MET A 40 -23.15 22.82 -10.74
C MET A 40 -22.91 21.92 -11.96
N LEU A 41 -22.28 22.46 -13.02
CA LEU A 41 -22.03 21.70 -14.25
C LEU A 41 -20.98 20.59 -14.06
N LYS A 42 -20.00 20.79 -13.17
CA LYS A 42 -19.00 19.76 -12.84
C LYS A 42 -19.60 18.59 -12.07
N GLY A 43 -20.55 18.83 -11.16
CA GLY A 43 -21.25 17.77 -10.43
C GLY A 43 -22.23 16.96 -11.31
N LEU A 44 -22.76 17.56 -12.38
CA LEU A 44 -23.65 16.89 -13.32
C LEU A 44 -22.90 15.97 -14.29
N VAL A 45 -21.72 16.40 -14.76
CA VAL A 45 -20.87 15.63 -15.71
C VAL A 45 -19.89 14.70 -14.98
N TYR A 46 -19.44 15.08 -13.78
CA TYR A 46 -18.53 14.33 -12.92
C TYR A 46 -19.07 14.27 -11.48
N PRO A 47 -20.11 13.46 -11.24
CA PRO A 47 -20.68 13.34 -9.91
C PRO A 47 -19.65 12.79 -8.91
N PRO A 48 -19.63 13.27 -7.66
CA PRO A 48 -18.79 12.69 -6.63
C PRO A 48 -19.22 11.23 -6.43
N VAL A 49 -18.25 10.33 -6.31
CA VAL A 49 -18.49 8.90 -6.15
C VAL A 49 -17.89 8.37 -4.86
N CYS A 50 -18.59 7.43 -4.24
CA CYS A 50 -18.13 6.68 -3.10
C CYS A 50 -16.78 6.03 -3.41
N THR A 51 -15.81 6.28 -2.54
CA THR A 51 -14.44 5.75 -2.66
C THR A 51 -14.39 4.23 -2.60
N LEU A 52 -15.35 3.59 -1.91
CA LEU A 52 -15.37 2.15 -1.66
C LEU A 52 -16.21 1.33 -2.64
N CYS A 53 -17.25 1.90 -3.25
CA CYS A 53 -18.16 1.17 -4.13
C CYS A 53 -18.46 1.88 -5.45
N GLY A 54 -17.95 3.09 -5.65
CA GLY A 54 -18.15 3.85 -6.89
C GLY A 54 -19.55 4.42 -7.12
N LYS A 55 -20.52 4.19 -6.21
CA LYS A 55 -21.86 4.81 -6.29
C LYS A 55 -21.76 6.32 -6.17
N ILE A 56 -22.60 7.05 -6.92
CA ILE A 56 -22.73 8.51 -6.76
C ILE A 56 -23.13 8.82 -5.30
N VAL A 57 -22.48 9.82 -4.73
CA VAL A 57 -22.78 10.36 -3.39
C VAL A 57 -23.36 11.76 -3.55
N GLY A 58 -24.17 12.19 -2.57
CA GLY A 58 -24.95 13.42 -2.68
C GLY A 58 -24.14 14.69 -2.38
N GLY A 59 -23.11 14.58 -1.55
CA GLY A 59 -22.31 15.73 -1.10
C GLY A 59 -20.93 15.83 -1.75
N GLU A 60 -20.47 17.05 -2.08
CA GLU A 60 -19.09 17.32 -2.54
C GLU A 60 -18.01 16.83 -1.56
N ASN A 61 -18.36 16.69 -0.26
CA ASN A 61 -17.47 16.25 0.81
C ASN A 61 -17.69 14.80 1.27
N GLU A 62 -18.69 14.09 0.74
CA GLU A 62 -18.95 12.70 1.12
C GLU A 62 -17.92 11.78 0.47
N LYS A 63 -17.05 11.18 1.28
CA LYS A 63 -16.04 10.22 0.77
C LYS A 63 -16.63 8.83 0.52
N TYR A 64 -17.69 8.48 1.25
CA TYR A 64 -18.32 7.18 1.24
C TYR A 64 -19.84 7.34 1.21
N CYS A 65 -20.54 6.46 0.49
CA CYS A 65 -22.00 6.39 0.60
C CYS A 65 -22.39 5.85 1.98
N GLN A 66 -23.62 6.14 2.45
CA GLN A 66 -24.11 5.68 3.76
C GLN A 66 -23.89 4.18 4.01
N ALA A 67 -24.13 3.32 3.00
CA ALA A 67 -23.93 1.88 3.12
C ALA A 67 -22.45 1.47 3.28
N CYS A 68 -21.52 2.23 2.71
CA CYS A 68 -20.08 2.00 2.89
C CYS A 68 -19.58 2.61 4.19
N GLN A 69 -20.11 3.77 4.60
CA GLN A 69 -19.84 4.41 5.88
C GLN A 69 -20.25 3.50 7.05
N LYS A 70 -21.48 2.96 7.04
CA LYS A 70 -21.96 2.03 8.07
C LYS A 70 -21.13 0.73 8.14
N ARG A 71 -20.61 0.26 6.99
CA ARG A 71 -19.69 -0.89 6.94
C ARG A 71 -18.31 -0.56 7.52
N LEU A 72 -17.83 0.66 7.32
CA LEU A 72 -16.58 1.17 7.91
C LEU A 72 -16.68 1.36 9.43
N GLU A 73 -17.86 1.70 9.94
CA GLU A 73 -18.11 1.88 11.37
C GLU A 73 -18.23 0.54 12.11
N ASN A 74 -18.86 -0.47 11.49
CA ASN A 74 -19.13 -1.77 12.11
C ASN A 74 -18.07 -2.85 11.86
N ARG A 75 -16.95 -2.52 11.20
CA ARG A 75 -15.88 -3.51 10.92
C ARG A 75 -14.92 -3.63 12.10
N PRO A 76 -14.18 -4.76 12.21
CA PRO A 76 -12.97 -4.79 13.04
C PRO A 76 -11.99 -3.70 12.57
N LYS A 77 -11.23 -3.16 13.52
CA LYS A 77 -10.22 -2.11 13.28
C LYS A 77 -9.23 -2.49 12.19
N CYS A 78 -8.81 -3.76 12.18
CA CYS A 78 -7.99 -4.35 11.14
C CYS A 78 -8.22 -5.86 11.05
N TYR A 79 -7.76 -6.45 9.95
CA TYR A 79 -7.75 -7.89 9.75
C TYR A 79 -6.31 -8.40 9.80
N ARG A 80 -6.04 -9.34 10.72
CA ARG A 80 -4.73 -9.98 10.80
C ARG A 80 -4.66 -11.19 9.89
N THR A 81 -3.52 -11.39 9.24
CA THR A 81 -3.22 -12.60 8.47
C THR A 81 -2.00 -13.27 9.06
N ASP A 82 -2.13 -14.57 9.34
CA ASP A 82 -1.01 -15.40 9.78
C ASP A 82 -0.30 -15.99 8.55
N GLY A 83 0.99 -16.27 8.71
CA GLY A 83 1.82 -16.85 7.65
C GLY A 83 3.28 -16.91 8.07
N GLU A 84 4.13 -17.33 7.13
CA GLU A 84 5.54 -17.58 7.39
C GLU A 84 6.40 -16.34 7.09
N PHE A 85 7.49 -16.17 7.85
CA PHE A 85 8.59 -15.20 7.65
C PHE A 85 8.30 -13.71 7.86
N PHE A 86 7.05 -13.25 7.81
CA PHE A 86 6.69 -11.89 8.26
C PHE A 86 6.30 -11.88 9.73
N ASP A 87 6.61 -10.79 10.42
CA ASP A 87 6.33 -10.63 11.86
C ASP A 87 4.88 -10.16 12.12
N LEU A 88 4.28 -9.49 11.13
CA LEU A 88 2.92 -8.96 11.21
C LEU A 88 2.36 -8.74 9.80
N CYS A 89 1.10 -9.10 9.58
CA CYS A 89 0.37 -8.72 8.37
C CYS A 89 -1.02 -8.21 8.74
N LEU A 90 -1.30 -6.94 8.42
CA LEU A 90 -2.58 -6.30 8.68
C LEU A 90 -3.26 -5.83 7.39
N SER A 91 -4.58 -5.92 7.36
CA SER A 91 -5.38 -5.38 6.27
C SER A 91 -6.44 -4.42 6.79
N VAL A 92 -6.71 -3.38 5.99
CA VAL A 92 -7.72 -2.36 6.32
C VAL A 92 -9.14 -2.94 6.18
N PHE A 93 -9.35 -3.79 5.18
CA PHE A 93 -10.69 -4.26 4.81
C PHE A 93 -10.77 -5.78 4.67
N ALA A 94 -11.98 -6.33 4.80
CA ALA A 94 -12.33 -7.62 4.25
C ALA A 94 -12.47 -7.50 2.73
N PHE A 95 -11.96 -8.48 1.98
CA PHE A 95 -12.16 -8.58 0.53
C PHE A 95 -13.54 -9.19 0.24
N GLU A 96 -14.57 -8.38 0.47
CA GLU A 96 -15.98 -8.71 0.25
C GLU A 96 -16.64 -7.64 -0.61
N GLU A 97 -17.82 -7.93 -1.15
CA GLU A 97 -18.56 -6.92 -1.91
C GLU A 97 -19.06 -5.78 -0.99
N PRO A 98 -18.98 -4.50 -1.44
CA PRO A 98 -18.64 -4.01 -2.79
C PRO A 98 -17.16 -3.66 -2.98
N LEU A 99 -16.31 -3.89 -1.98
CA LEU A 99 -14.88 -3.55 -2.09
C LEU A 99 -14.19 -4.44 -3.13
N ALA A 100 -14.57 -5.72 -3.19
CA ALA A 100 -14.02 -6.66 -4.14
C ALA A 100 -14.25 -6.20 -5.59
N GLU A 101 -15.47 -5.79 -5.94
CA GLU A 101 -15.75 -5.17 -7.24
C GLU A 101 -14.93 -3.90 -7.48
N THR A 102 -14.81 -3.01 -6.50
CA THR A 102 -14.03 -1.76 -6.64
C THR A 102 -12.55 -2.04 -6.90
N LEU A 103 -11.94 -2.96 -6.15
CA LEU A 103 -10.55 -3.36 -6.35
C LEU A 103 -10.35 -4.08 -7.71
N ARG A 104 -11.33 -4.88 -8.16
CA ARG A 104 -11.31 -5.49 -9.50
C ARG A 104 -11.40 -4.42 -10.60
N ASN A 105 -12.27 -3.42 -10.45
CA ASN A 105 -12.42 -2.32 -11.40
C ASN A 105 -11.19 -1.40 -11.42
N MET A 106 -10.49 -1.24 -10.30
CA MET A 106 -9.20 -0.55 -10.25
C MET A 106 -8.15 -1.24 -11.13
N LYS A 107 -8.10 -2.57 -11.15
CA LYS A 107 -7.13 -3.32 -11.98
C LYS A 107 -7.27 -3.07 -13.49
N ARG A 108 -8.34 -2.39 -13.95
CA ARG A 108 -8.64 -2.13 -15.37
C ARG A 108 -8.31 -0.70 -15.84
N ARG A 109 -8.15 0.30 -14.96
CA ARG A 109 -7.92 1.72 -15.33
C ARG A 109 -7.07 2.46 -14.29
N LYS A 110 -6.23 3.41 -14.71
CA LYS A 110 -5.44 4.27 -13.79
C LYS A 110 -6.39 5.18 -12.99
N HIS A 111 -6.38 5.07 -11.66
CA HIS A 111 -7.20 5.89 -10.77
C HIS A 111 -6.36 6.49 -9.61
N PRO A 112 -5.59 7.56 -9.88
CA PRO A 112 -4.66 8.13 -8.89
C PRO A 112 -5.36 8.64 -7.61
N ALA A 113 -6.57 9.19 -7.75
CA ALA A 113 -7.40 9.61 -6.61
C ALA A 113 -7.74 8.45 -5.67
N ARG A 114 -8.01 7.25 -6.21
CA ARG A 114 -8.29 6.06 -5.40
C ARG A 114 -7.04 5.54 -4.71
N ALA A 115 -5.88 5.53 -5.39
CA ALA A 115 -4.62 5.18 -4.75
C ALA A 115 -4.26 6.12 -3.58
N ASN A 116 -4.57 7.42 -3.68
CA ASN A 116 -4.42 8.37 -2.57
C ASN A 116 -5.27 7.98 -1.36
N LEU A 117 -6.51 7.58 -1.60
CA LEU A 117 -7.46 7.23 -0.53
C LEU A 117 -7.06 5.92 0.16
N LEU A 118 -6.67 4.91 -0.61
CA LEU A 118 -6.18 3.64 -0.06
C LEU A 118 -4.88 3.82 0.73
N ALA A 119 -3.97 4.66 0.24
CA ALA A 119 -2.75 4.99 0.96
C ALA A 119 -3.03 5.75 2.27
N LYS A 120 -4.01 6.67 2.31
CA LYS A 120 -4.45 7.32 3.56
C LYS A 120 -5.05 6.31 4.54
N ALA A 121 -5.82 5.34 4.05
CA ALA A 121 -6.39 4.31 4.90
C ALA A 121 -5.31 3.40 5.52
N LEU A 122 -4.26 3.08 4.75
CA LEU A 122 -3.10 2.35 5.27
C LEU A 122 -2.27 3.20 6.24
N GLU A 123 -2.13 4.50 6.00
CA GLU A 123 -1.43 5.40 6.92
C GLU A 123 -2.15 5.48 8.26
N ALA A 124 -3.47 5.65 8.25
CA ALA A 124 -4.28 5.62 9.47
C ALA A 124 -4.12 4.30 10.23
N LEU A 125 -4.13 3.16 9.52
CA LEU A 125 -3.89 1.84 10.10
C LEU A 125 -2.49 1.75 10.74
N VAL A 126 -1.45 2.19 10.02
CA VAL A 126 -0.05 2.21 10.51
C VAL A 126 0.07 3.05 11.78
N ALA A 127 -0.54 4.24 11.78
CA ALA A 127 -0.52 5.16 12.91
C ALA A 127 -1.27 4.60 14.12
N GLU A 128 -2.48 4.08 13.92
CA GLU A 128 -3.30 3.49 15.00
C GLU A 128 -2.61 2.29 15.66
N GLN A 129 -1.88 1.49 14.89
CA GLN A 129 -1.16 0.32 15.37
C GLN A 129 0.26 0.64 15.88
N GLY A 130 0.68 1.91 15.82
CA GLY A 130 2.01 2.34 16.26
C GLY A 130 3.16 1.65 15.52
N LEU A 131 2.98 1.32 14.24
CA LEU A 131 4.00 0.58 13.48
C LEU A 131 5.18 1.50 13.14
N THR A 132 6.39 1.03 13.43
CA THR A 132 7.65 1.72 13.12
C THR A 132 8.47 0.89 12.14
N PHE A 133 9.10 1.55 11.17
CA PHE A 133 9.86 0.90 10.10
C PHE A 133 10.81 1.89 9.42
N ASP A 134 11.93 1.39 8.90
CA ASP A 134 12.97 2.19 8.22
C ASP A 134 12.66 2.41 6.74
N TYR A 135 12.03 1.41 6.09
CA TYR A 135 11.78 1.41 4.65
C TYR A 135 10.37 0.91 4.32
N ILE A 136 9.80 1.47 3.25
CA ILE A 136 8.59 0.95 2.62
C ILE A 136 8.97 0.32 1.27
N THR A 137 8.51 -0.89 1.02
CA THR A 137 8.57 -1.54 -0.29
C THR A 137 7.19 -2.08 -0.67
N CYS A 138 7.04 -2.58 -1.88
CA CYS A 138 5.83 -3.27 -2.32
C CYS A 138 6.15 -4.63 -2.92
N VAL A 139 5.16 -5.52 -2.98
CA VAL A 139 5.27 -6.77 -3.73
C VAL A 139 5.51 -6.46 -5.22
N PRO A 140 6.62 -6.94 -5.83
CA PRO A 140 6.91 -6.65 -7.24
C PRO A 140 5.95 -7.37 -8.20
N VAL A 141 5.46 -6.67 -9.23
CA VAL A 141 4.74 -7.28 -10.36
C VAL A 141 5.63 -7.36 -11.60
N ARG A 142 5.27 -8.23 -12.57
CA ARG A 142 6.05 -8.38 -13.81
C ARG A 142 6.04 -7.08 -14.62
N TRP A 143 7.16 -6.71 -15.24
CA TRP A 143 7.24 -5.57 -16.15
C TRP A 143 6.27 -5.72 -17.36
N ARG A 144 6.08 -6.94 -17.90
CA ARG A 144 5.08 -7.20 -18.95
C ARG A 144 3.63 -7.01 -18.46
N GLN A 145 3.38 -7.28 -17.18
CA GLN A 145 2.09 -6.96 -16.54
C GLN A 145 1.96 -5.44 -16.32
N LYS A 146 3.07 -4.71 -16.09
CA LYS A 146 3.07 -3.25 -16.06
C LYS A 146 2.70 -2.64 -17.43
N LEU A 147 3.18 -3.24 -18.51
CA LEU A 147 2.88 -2.77 -19.88
C LEU A 147 1.44 -3.04 -20.32
N THR A 148 0.82 -4.15 -19.85
CA THR A 148 -0.54 -4.55 -20.24
C THR A 148 -1.63 -4.06 -19.29
N ARG A 149 -1.34 -3.89 -17.98
CA ARG A 149 -2.31 -3.47 -16.95
C ARG A 149 -2.05 -2.08 -16.36
N GLY A 150 -1.00 -1.38 -16.78
CA GLY A 150 -0.56 -0.12 -16.17
C GLY A 150 0.33 -0.32 -14.93
N LEU A 151 0.57 0.76 -14.18
CA LEU A 151 1.46 0.77 -12.99
C LEU A 151 1.08 -0.31 -11.96
N ASN A 152 2.06 -0.76 -11.16
CA ASN A 152 1.82 -1.67 -10.05
C ASN A 152 0.97 -0.94 -8.99
N HIS A 153 -0.28 -1.35 -8.77
CA HIS A 153 -1.19 -0.69 -7.83
C HIS A 153 -0.60 -0.67 -6.42
N SER A 154 0.02 -1.77 -5.99
CA SER A 154 0.72 -1.88 -4.71
C SER A 154 1.89 -0.89 -4.62
N GLU A 155 2.60 -0.64 -5.72
CA GLU A 155 3.66 0.38 -5.78
C GLU A 155 3.09 1.80 -5.72
N GLU A 156 2.00 2.06 -6.43
CA GLU A 156 1.36 3.37 -6.45
C GLU A 156 0.86 3.78 -5.06
N ILE A 157 0.29 2.81 -4.33
CA ILE A 157 -0.14 2.94 -2.94
C ILE A 157 1.09 3.12 -2.02
N ALA A 158 2.12 2.29 -2.17
CA ALA A 158 3.33 2.35 -1.35
C ALA A 158 4.06 3.70 -1.48
N VAL A 159 4.17 4.25 -2.70
CA VAL A 159 4.78 5.57 -2.95
C VAL A 159 3.98 6.69 -2.27
N ARG A 160 2.65 6.60 -2.24
CA ARG A 160 1.81 7.58 -1.55
C ARG A 160 1.89 7.42 -0.03
N LEU A 161 1.89 6.19 0.46
CA LEU A 161 2.07 5.89 1.87
C LEU A 161 3.39 6.48 2.38
N ALA A 162 4.49 6.29 1.64
CA ALA A 162 5.79 6.89 1.93
C ALA A 162 5.76 8.41 2.07
N LYS A 163 4.96 9.10 1.23
CA LYS A 163 4.77 10.55 1.36
C LYS A 163 4.04 10.93 2.66
N TYR A 164 3.00 10.18 3.03
CA TYR A 164 2.22 10.48 4.22
C TYR A 164 2.98 10.15 5.51
N THR A 165 3.72 9.03 5.54
CA THR A 165 4.50 8.62 6.71
C THR A 165 5.87 9.29 6.80
N ARG A 166 6.32 9.94 5.72
CA ARG A 166 7.68 10.49 5.56
C ARG A 166 8.78 9.43 5.67
N ILE A 167 8.47 8.18 5.36
CA ILE A 167 9.42 7.07 5.31
C ILE A 167 9.74 6.75 3.85
N PRO A 168 11.02 6.52 3.46
CA PRO A 168 11.38 6.30 2.08
C PRO A 168 10.74 5.05 1.47
N TYR A 169 10.14 5.22 0.28
CA TYR A 169 9.80 4.10 -0.58
C TYR A 169 11.03 3.62 -1.36
N CYS A 170 11.29 2.32 -1.30
CA CYS A 170 12.45 1.70 -1.89
C CYS A 170 12.05 0.48 -2.73
N ARG A 171 12.49 0.44 -3.99
CA ARG A 171 12.44 -0.79 -4.81
C ARG A 171 13.54 -1.76 -4.34
N ILE A 172 13.27 -2.46 -3.24
CA ILE A 172 14.18 -3.42 -2.60
C ILE A 172 14.20 -4.76 -3.34
N LEU A 173 13.04 -5.17 -3.87
CA LEU A 173 12.85 -6.47 -4.50
C LEU A 173 12.54 -6.32 -5.99
N GLN A 174 12.85 -7.38 -6.73
CA GLN A 174 12.53 -7.52 -8.15
C GLN A 174 12.00 -8.93 -8.41
N LYS A 175 11.05 -9.05 -9.32
CA LYS A 175 10.49 -10.34 -9.72
C LYS A 175 11.41 -11.01 -10.74
N HIS A 176 12.01 -12.13 -10.37
CA HIS A 176 12.88 -12.92 -11.23
C HIS A 176 12.06 -13.83 -12.17
N LEU A 177 12.55 -14.00 -13.40
CA LEU A 177 11.95 -14.88 -14.40
C LEU A 177 12.70 -16.21 -14.42
N ARG A 178 12.16 -17.24 -13.77
CA ARG A 178 12.35 -18.63 -14.20
C ARG A 178 11.01 -19.34 -14.14
N ASN A 179 10.29 -19.34 -15.25
CA ASN A 179 9.29 -20.37 -15.54
C ASN A 179 9.59 -20.88 -16.94
N LYS A 180 10.38 -21.97 -17.05
CA LYS A 180 10.10 -22.94 -18.11
C LYS A 180 8.74 -23.53 -17.73
N ARG A 181 7.79 -23.50 -18.66
CA ARG A 181 6.52 -24.21 -18.51
C ARG A 181 6.85 -25.69 -18.33
N GLN A 182 6.47 -26.28 -17.20
CA GLN A 182 6.28 -27.72 -17.11
C GLN A 182 4.88 -27.96 -16.57
N SER A 183 4.00 -28.24 -17.52
CA SER A 183 2.62 -28.65 -17.34
C SER A 183 2.58 -30.09 -16.84
N SER A 184 2.69 -30.32 -15.53
CA SER A 184 2.35 -31.61 -14.89
C SER A 184 2.75 -31.64 -13.41
N LEU A 185 2.32 -30.71 -12.55
CA LEU A 185 2.83 -30.71 -11.17
C LEU A 185 1.73 -30.55 -10.09
N SER A 186 1.80 -31.43 -9.11
CA SER A 186 0.91 -31.76 -7.99
C SER A 186 0.76 -30.62 -6.95
N GLN A 187 -0.13 -30.81 -5.97
CA GLN A 187 -0.41 -29.83 -4.90
C GLN A 187 0.85 -29.45 -4.08
N LYS A 188 1.85 -30.34 -3.98
CA LYS A 188 3.15 -30.06 -3.34
C LYS A 188 4.01 -29.07 -4.14
N GLU A 189 3.90 -29.09 -5.46
CA GLU A 189 4.67 -28.23 -6.37
C GLU A 189 4.02 -26.86 -6.58
N ARG A 190 2.75 -26.70 -6.22
CA ARG A 190 2.13 -25.37 -6.10
C ARG A 190 2.80 -24.52 -5.01
N LYS A 191 3.32 -25.12 -3.93
CA LYS A 191 4.13 -24.40 -2.93
C LYS A 191 5.50 -23.98 -3.51
N ALA A 192 6.12 -24.82 -4.33
CA ALA A 192 7.39 -24.51 -5.00
C ALA A 192 7.28 -23.36 -6.03
N ASN A 193 6.10 -23.11 -6.61
CA ASN A 193 5.89 -22.04 -7.59
C ASN A 193 5.98 -20.61 -7.05
N VAL A 194 5.94 -20.41 -5.72
CA VAL A 194 6.15 -19.08 -5.11
C VAL A 194 7.62 -18.87 -4.76
N TYR A 195 8.32 -19.94 -4.34
CA TYR A 195 9.74 -19.91 -3.99
C TYR A 195 10.61 -19.58 -5.22
N GLY A 196 11.45 -18.55 -5.10
CA GLY A 196 12.41 -18.15 -6.14
C GLY A 196 11.85 -17.23 -7.24
N VAL A 197 10.61 -16.76 -7.09
CA VAL A 197 9.99 -15.79 -7.99
C VAL A 197 10.47 -14.36 -7.72
N TYR A 198 10.95 -14.08 -6.52
CA TYR A 198 11.47 -12.77 -6.13
C TYR A 198 12.96 -12.89 -5.79
N ARG A 199 13.69 -11.79 -5.97
CA ARG A 199 15.08 -11.66 -5.53
C ARG A 199 15.34 -10.25 -5.03
N LEU A 200 16.35 -10.11 -4.18
CA LEU A 200 16.86 -8.81 -3.76
C LEU A 200 17.39 -8.05 -4.99
N ASN A 201 17.21 -6.74 -4.99
CA ASN A 201 17.91 -5.86 -5.92
C ASN A 201 19.35 -5.70 -5.42
N ARG A 202 20.35 -5.96 -6.27
CA ARG A 202 21.77 -5.98 -5.93
C ARG A 202 22.23 -4.74 -5.12
N ARG A 203 21.66 -3.56 -5.41
CA ARG A 203 21.97 -2.32 -4.67
C ARG A 203 21.60 -2.34 -3.18
N TRP A 204 20.79 -3.30 -2.75
CA TRP A 204 20.34 -3.48 -1.37
C TRP A 204 21.09 -4.59 -0.62
N GLU A 205 22.06 -5.24 -1.27
CA GLU A 205 22.93 -6.22 -0.60
C GLU A 205 23.65 -5.55 0.57
N GLY A 206 23.55 -6.15 1.76
CA GLY A 206 24.11 -5.62 3.01
C GLY A 206 23.39 -4.40 3.61
N GLN A 207 22.41 -3.80 2.93
CA GLN A 207 21.76 -2.55 3.36
C GLN A 207 20.58 -2.75 4.33
N LEU A 208 20.14 -4.00 4.53
CA LEU A 208 18.95 -4.31 5.35
C LEU A 208 19.31 -4.79 6.76
N ALA A 209 20.59 -4.93 7.10
CA ALA A 209 21.04 -5.42 8.40
C ALA A 209 20.41 -4.62 9.56
N GLY A 210 19.66 -5.30 10.42
CA GLY A 210 19.02 -4.68 11.59
C GLY A 210 17.77 -3.84 11.28
N LYS A 211 17.39 -3.69 10.00
CA LYS A 211 16.31 -2.79 9.57
C LYS A 211 14.94 -3.43 9.64
N THR A 212 13.93 -2.60 9.90
CA THR A 212 12.53 -3.00 9.80
C THR A 212 11.95 -2.53 8.46
N VAL A 213 11.41 -3.46 7.68
CA VAL A 213 10.86 -3.19 6.35
C VAL A 213 9.34 -3.38 6.35
N LEU A 214 8.60 -2.35 5.90
CA LEU A 214 7.17 -2.46 5.64
C LEU A 214 6.93 -2.85 4.18
N VAL A 215 6.21 -3.95 3.96
CA VAL A 215 5.80 -4.45 2.65
C VAL A 215 4.33 -4.13 2.40
N VAL A 216 4.05 -3.46 1.28
CA VAL A 216 2.70 -3.08 0.87
C VAL A 216 2.19 -3.97 -0.27
N ASP A 217 0.95 -4.44 -0.15
CA ASP A 217 0.22 -5.10 -1.25
C ASP A 217 -1.25 -4.67 -1.35
N ASP A 218 -1.93 -4.99 -2.46
CA ASP A 218 -3.35 -4.67 -2.61
C ASP A 218 -4.22 -5.62 -1.79
N ILE A 219 -4.08 -6.93 -2.00
CA ILE A 219 -4.93 -7.95 -1.40
C ILE A 219 -4.05 -9.09 -0.90
N VAL A 220 -4.25 -9.48 0.36
CA VAL A 220 -3.71 -10.73 0.89
C VAL A 220 -4.78 -11.81 0.86
N THR A 221 -4.44 -12.98 0.34
CA THR A 221 -5.27 -14.19 0.42
C THR A 221 -4.73 -15.11 1.50
N THR A 222 -3.86 -16.05 1.14
CA THR A 222 -3.22 -17.01 2.06
C THR A 222 -1.94 -16.47 2.71
N GLY A 223 -1.52 -15.24 2.37
CA GLY A 223 -0.23 -14.70 2.83
C GLY A 223 1.00 -15.25 2.10
N SER A 224 0.89 -16.27 1.24
CA SER A 224 2.06 -16.96 0.65
C SER A 224 2.98 -16.04 -0.15
N THR A 225 2.42 -15.08 -0.91
CA THR A 225 3.24 -14.10 -1.66
C THR A 225 4.01 -13.16 -0.74
N LEU A 226 3.36 -12.67 0.32
CA LEU A 226 3.99 -11.83 1.32
C LEU A 226 5.04 -12.60 2.12
N GLY A 227 4.77 -13.89 2.43
CA GLY A 227 5.70 -14.78 3.11
C GLY A 227 6.99 -14.98 2.32
N GLU A 228 6.91 -15.23 1.02
CA GLU A 228 8.12 -15.36 0.19
C GLU A 228 8.91 -14.04 0.10
N VAL A 229 8.21 -12.92 -0.05
CA VAL A 229 8.82 -11.59 -0.04
C VAL A 229 9.52 -11.34 1.30
N ALA A 230 8.86 -11.64 2.41
CA ALA A 230 9.40 -11.48 3.74
C ALA A 230 10.60 -12.39 3.99
N ARG A 231 10.56 -13.64 3.52
CA ARG A 231 11.67 -14.58 3.59
C ARG A 231 12.94 -14.01 2.95
N ILE A 232 12.83 -13.45 1.75
CA ILE A 232 13.98 -12.85 1.05
C ILE A 232 14.53 -11.66 1.83
N LEU A 233 13.67 -10.80 2.36
CA LEU A 233 14.08 -9.64 3.17
C LEU A 233 14.79 -10.07 4.46
N LYS A 234 14.24 -11.06 5.19
CA LYS A 234 14.84 -11.65 6.40
C LYS A 234 16.21 -12.27 6.09
N MET A 235 16.30 -13.09 5.02
CA MET A 235 17.57 -13.67 4.57
C MET A 235 18.60 -12.63 4.13
N SER A 236 18.14 -11.43 3.77
CA SER A 236 19.01 -10.31 3.40
C SER A 236 19.39 -9.43 4.60
N GLY A 237 19.05 -9.84 5.83
CA GLY A 237 19.47 -9.20 7.08
C GLY A 237 18.41 -8.32 7.75
N ALA A 238 17.19 -8.20 7.21
CA ALA A 238 16.14 -7.43 7.85
C ALA A 238 15.79 -8.02 9.24
N ASN A 239 15.75 -7.18 10.26
CA ASN A 239 15.36 -7.59 11.62
C ASN A 239 13.87 -7.92 11.68
N ARG A 240 13.03 -7.04 11.14
CA ARG A 240 11.57 -7.22 11.09
C ARG A 240 11.04 -6.94 9.70
N VAL A 241 10.04 -7.71 9.30
CA VAL A 241 9.25 -7.52 8.10
C VAL A 241 7.79 -7.41 8.51
N LEU A 242 7.24 -6.22 8.34
CA LEU A 242 5.83 -5.92 8.56
C LEU A 242 5.13 -5.89 7.20
N CYS A 243 3.86 -6.26 7.16
CA CYS A 243 3.07 -6.23 5.94
C CYS A 243 1.76 -5.47 6.19
N VAL A 244 1.40 -4.63 5.24
CA VAL A 244 0.07 -4.00 5.20
C VAL A 244 -0.57 -4.18 3.83
N THR A 245 -1.84 -4.54 3.81
CA THR A 245 -2.61 -4.63 2.57
C THR A 245 -3.92 -3.86 2.65
N VAL A 246 -4.47 -3.52 1.48
CA VAL A 246 -5.79 -2.88 1.45
C VAL A 246 -6.84 -3.87 1.96
N ALA A 247 -6.86 -5.09 1.44
CA ALA A 247 -7.86 -6.08 1.83
C ALA A 247 -7.28 -7.46 2.17
N LYS A 248 -8.00 -8.19 3.02
CA LYS A 248 -7.80 -9.62 3.34
C LYS A 248 -8.94 -10.44 2.73
N SER A 249 -8.61 -11.47 1.95
CA SER A 249 -9.59 -12.49 1.55
C SER A 249 -10.04 -13.28 2.78
N ILE A 250 -11.34 -13.22 3.06
CA ILE A 250 -11.97 -14.04 4.10
C ILE A 250 -12.56 -15.25 3.39
N SER A 251 -12.11 -16.44 3.74
CA SER A 251 -12.77 -17.67 3.29
C SER A 251 -14.13 -17.74 4.00
N LYS A 252 -15.21 -17.94 3.24
CA LYS A 252 -16.50 -18.32 3.80
C LYS A 252 -16.47 -19.78 4.23
#